data_AF-A0A6M1LSC8-F1
#
_entry.id   AF-A0A6M1LSC8-F1
#
_cell.length_a   1.000
_cell.length_b   1.000
_cell.length_c   1.000
_cell.angle_alpha   90.00
_cell.angle_beta   90.00
_cell.angle_gamma   90.00
#
_symmetry.space_group_name_H-M   'P 1'
#
loop_
_entity.id
_entity.type
_entity.pdbx_description
1 polymer ?
#
loop_
_entity_poly.entity_id
_entity_poly.type
_entity_poly.pdbx_seq_one_letter_code
_entity_poly.pdbx_strand_id
1 'polypeptide(L)'
;MTETDLAREARQNIARHLADLHRLHIQLATDSRALKALTLSGRAQAEIEIAAEMLEQYMAATGAFLENMRGRYEARLGLLRRGEPTGVEAVPGQGALGHGAFWYAFSRLCSVLRMAERRSG
;
A
#
# COMPACT_ATOMS: atom_id res chain seq x y z
N MET A 1 27.47 7.95 -1.52
CA MET A 1 26.10 7.49 -1.83
C MET A 1 25.19 8.70 -1.75
N THR A 2 24.54 9.09 -2.85
CA THR A 2 23.71 10.30 -2.88
C THR A 2 22.32 10.04 -2.30
N GLU A 3 21.57 11.08 -1.92
CA GLU A 3 20.16 10.95 -1.51
C GLU A 3 19.31 10.28 -2.60
N THR A 4 19.62 10.56 -3.87
CA THR A 4 18.99 9.93 -5.03
C THR A 4 19.25 8.42 -5.09
N ASP A 5 20.43 7.97 -4.67
CA ASP A 5 20.76 6.54 -4.59
C ASP A 5 19.94 5.83 -3.52
N LEU A 6 19.81 6.42 -2.33
CA LEU A 6 19.00 5.87 -1.24
C LEU A 6 17.51 5.78 -1.60
N ALA A 7 16.97 6.84 -2.21
CA ALA A 7 15.57 6.86 -2.65
C ALA A 7 15.31 5.81 -3.76
N ARG A 8 16.27 5.61 -4.66
CA ARG A 8 16.18 4.61 -5.73
C ARG A 8 16.23 3.20 -5.16
N GLU A 9 17.16 2.91 -4.25
CA GLU A 9 17.27 1.61 -3.59
C GLU A 9 15.99 1.27 -2.80
N ALA A 10 15.47 2.22 -2.02
CA ALA A 10 14.22 2.04 -1.29
C ALA A 10 13.05 1.70 -2.23
N ARG A 11 12.92 2.39 -3.37
CA ARG A 11 11.88 2.07 -4.37
C ARG A 11 12.05 0.68 -4.95
N GLN A 12 13.29 0.26 -5.24
CA GLN A 12 13.57 -1.07 -5.78
C GLN A 12 13.23 -2.17 -4.78
N ASN A 13 13.58 -1.97 -3.51
CA ASN A 13 13.25 -2.92 -2.45
C ASN A 13 11.73 -3.03 -2.24
N ILE A 14 11.02 -1.90 -2.21
CA ILE A 14 9.54 -1.90 -2.13
C ILE A 14 8.93 -2.61 -3.34
N ALA A 15 9.40 -2.32 -4.56
CA ALA A 15 8.89 -2.95 -5.78
C ALA A 15 9.09 -4.47 -5.76
N ARG A 16 10.24 -4.95 -5.27
CA ARG A 16 10.52 -6.38 -5.12
C ARG A 16 9.53 -7.03 -4.15
N HIS A 17 9.35 -6.47 -2.96
CA HIS A 17 8.42 -7.02 -1.96
C HIS A 17 6.97 -7.03 -2.45
N LEU A 18 6.55 -6.00 -3.19
CA LEU A 18 5.20 -5.97 -3.79
C LEU A 18 5.03 -7.04 -4.87
N ALA A 19 6.08 -7.33 -5.66
CA ALA A 19 6.06 -8.42 -6.62
C ALA A 19 5.97 -9.78 -5.92
N ASP A 20 6.69 -9.97 -4.81
CA ASP A 20 6.65 -11.20 -4.02
C ASP A 20 5.27 -11.41 -3.39
N LEU A 21 4.66 -10.36 -2.82
CA LEU A 21 3.28 -10.40 -2.33
C LEU A 21 2.29 -10.77 -3.44
N HIS A 22 2.45 -10.21 -4.64
CA HIS A 22 1.60 -10.57 -5.77
C HIS A 22 1.71 -12.05 -6.15
N ARG A 23 2.92 -12.63 -6.13
CA ARG A 23 3.10 -14.07 -6.37
C ARG A 23 2.40 -14.91 -5.29
N LEU A 24 2.48 -14.50 -4.02
CA LEU A 24 1.77 -15.16 -2.93
C LEU A 24 0.25 -15.09 -3.11
N HIS A 25 -0.30 -13.96 -3.57
CA HIS A 25 -1.73 -13.86 -3.89
C HIS A 25 -2.15 -14.81 -5.02
N ILE A 26 -1.32 -14.98 -6.05
CA ILE A 26 -1.57 -15.94 -7.14
C ILE A 26 -1.54 -17.38 -6.60
N GLN A 27 -0.60 -17.69 -5.72
CA GLN A 27 -0.52 -19.00 -5.08
C GLN A 27 -1.78 -19.28 -4.25
N LEU A 28 -2.19 -18.33 -3.40
CA LEU A 28 -3.40 -18.47 -2.59
C LEU A 28 -4.66 -18.68 -3.45
N ALA A 29 -4.77 -17.96 -4.58
CA ALA A 29 -5.86 -18.17 -5.54
C ALA A 29 -5.82 -19.58 -6.18
N THR A 30 -4.62 -20.15 -6.34
CA THR A 30 -4.45 -21.51 -6.87
C THR A 30 -4.84 -22.55 -5.83
N ASP A 31 -4.43 -22.37 -4.58
CA ASP A 31 -4.79 -23.24 -3.45
C ASP A 31 -6.31 -23.24 -3.24
N SER A 32 -6.94 -22.06 -3.31
CA SER A 32 -8.40 -21.92 -3.26
C SER A 32 -9.12 -22.72 -4.36
N ARG A 33 -8.59 -22.76 -5.59
CA ARG A 33 -9.17 -23.58 -6.67
C ARG A 33 -9.03 -25.08 -6.40
N ALA A 34 -7.94 -25.49 -5.75
CA ALA A 34 -7.70 -26.88 -5.42
C ALA A 34 -8.72 -27.41 -4.39
N LEU A 35 -9.31 -26.53 -3.57
CA LEU A 35 -10.34 -26.90 -2.60
C LEU A 35 -11.56 -27.56 -3.24
N LYS A 36 -11.85 -27.29 -4.53
CA LYS A 36 -12.94 -27.92 -5.29
C LYS A 36 -12.94 -29.46 -5.20
N ALA A 37 -11.78 -30.08 -5.01
CA ALA A 37 -11.66 -31.52 -4.80
C ALA A 37 -12.48 -32.01 -3.58
N LEU A 38 -12.63 -31.18 -2.55
CA LEU A 38 -13.45 -31.47 -1.37
C LEU A 38 -14.92 -31.60 -1.74
N THR A 39 -15.51 -30.61 -2.43
CA THR A 39 -16.90 -30.73 -2.92
C THR A 39 -17.08 -31.93 -3.84
N LEU A 40 -16.14 -32.20 -4.75
CA LEU A 40 -16.20 -33.38 -5.63
C LEU A 40 -16.17 -34.71 -4.86
N SER A 41 -15.55 -34.73 -3.67
CA SER A 41 -15.53 -35.88 -2.76
C SER A 41 -16.72 -35.94 -1.78
N GLY A 42 -17.74 -35.09 -1.95
CA GLY A 42 -18.91 -35.01 -1.07
C GLY A 42 -18.67 -34.26 0.23
N ARG A 43 -17.54 -33.54 0.37
CA ARG A 43 -17.13 -32.79 1.57
C ARG A 43 -17.30 -31.28 1.39
N ALA A 44 -18.44 -30.84 0.86
CA ALA A 44 -18.72 -29.43 0.58
C ALA A 44 -18.61 -28.54 1.84
N GLN A 45 -19.04 -29.04 3.01
CA GLN A 45 -18.93 -28.31 4.28
C GLN A 45 -17.48 -27.92 4.60
N ALA A 46 -16.53 -28.84 4.40
CA ALA A 46 -15.11 -28.56 4.66
C ALA A 46 -14.54 -27.51 3.71
N GLU A 47 -14.97 -27.50 2.45
CA GLU A 47 -14.58 -26.44 1.50
C GLU A 47 -15.10 -25.07 1.93
N ILE A 48 -16.36 -25.00 2.40
CA ILE A 48 -16.97 -23.76 2.90
C ILE A 48 -16.19 -23.23 4.10
N GLU A 49 -15.90 -24.09 5.09
CA GLU A 49 -15.18 -23.69 6.31
C GLU A 49 -13.77 -23.19 5.99
N ILE A 50 -13.00 -23.93 5.20
CA ILE A 50 -11.64 -23.52 4.82
C ILE A 50 -11.65 -22.23 4.00
N ALA A 51 -12.60 -22.08 3.07
CA ALA A 51 -12.72 -20.86 2.27
C ALA A 51 -13.08 -19.64 3.13
N ALA A 52 -13.97 -19.81 4.11
CA ALA A 52 -14.33 -18.76 5.06
C ALA A 52 -13.13 -18.35 5.91
N GLU A 53 -12.45 -19.31 6.56
CA GLU A 53 -11.26 -19.06 7.37
C GLU A 53 -10.16 -18.34 6.58
N MET A 54 -9.91 -18.78 5.34
CA MET A 54 -8.92 -18.15 4.46
C MET A 54 -9.26 -16.68 4.19
N LEU A 55 -10.52 -16.39 3.85
CA LEU A 55 -10.96 -15.02 3.54
C LEU A 55 -10.95 -14.12 4.78
N GLU A 56 -11.40 -14.63 5.92
CA GLU A 56 -11.39 -13.92 7.20
C GLU A 56 -9.96 -13.55 7.61
N GLN A 57 -9.03 -14.51 7.56
CA GLN A 57 -7.63 -14.27 7.88
C GLN A 57 -6.99 -13.27 6.91
N TYR A 58 -7.26 -13.40 5.61
CA TYR A 58 -6.74 -12.48 4.60
C TYR A 58 -7.25 -11.04 4.80
N MET A 59 -8.55 -10.89 5.08
CA MET A 59 -9.16 -9.58 5.36
C MET A 59 -8.59 -8.97 6.64
N ALA A 60 -8.48 -9.75 7.72
CA ALA A 60 -7.93 -9.28 8.99
C ALA A 60 -6.47 -8.84 8.85
N ALA A 61 -5.64 -9.65 8.19
CA ALA A 61 -4.23 -9.32 7.95
C ALA A 61 -4.06 -8.07 7.08
N THR A 62 -4.85 -7.95 6.01
CA THR A 62 -4.81 -6.79 5.11
C THR A 62 -5.30 -5.52 5.80
N GLY A 63 -6.39 -5.61 6.57
CA GLY A 63 -6.92 -4.49 7.36
C GLY A 63 -5.90 -3.97 8.37
N ALA A 64 -5.32 -4.87 9.18
CA ALA A 64 -4.30 -4.51 10.17
C ALA A 64 -3.05 -3.89 9.52
N PHE A 65 -2.60 -4.43 8.37
CA PHE A 65 -1.49 -3.85 7.62
C PHE A 65 -1.80 -2.42 7.13
N LEU A 66 -2.96 -2.21 6.51
CA LEU A 66 -3.36 -0.90 5.99
C LEU A 66 -3.52 0.13 7.11
N GLU A 67 -4.13 -0.25 8.23
CA GLU A 67 -4.27 0.62 9.39
C GLU A 67 -2.90 1.01 9.96
N ASN A 68 -1.99 0.04 10.11
CA ASN A 68 -0.64 0.30 10.59
C ASN A 68 0.14 1.25 9.66
N MET A 69 0.09 1.01 8.35
CA MET A 69 0.75 1.86 7.36
C MET A 69 0.15 3.27 7.32
N ARG A 70 -1.17 3.38 7.39
CA ARG A 70 -1.88 4.66 7.48
C ARG A 70 -1.39 5.46 8.70
N GLY A 71 -1.44 4.86 9.90
CA GLY A 71 -1.01 5.51 11.14
C GLY A 71 0.44 5.99 11.10
N ARG A 72 1.36 5.19 10.54
CA ARG A 72 2.78 5.59 10.39
C ARG A 72 2.96 6.84 9.54
N TYR A 73 2.23 6.96 8.43
CA TYR A 73 2.39 8.10 7.52
C TYR A 73 1.60 9.32 7.96
N GLU A 74 0.41 9.16 8.54
CA GLU A 74 -0.35 10.27 9.14
C GLU A 74 0.46 10.98 10.22
N ALA A 75 1.08 10.23 11.13
CA ALA A 75 1.96 10.78 12.16
C ALA A 75 3.17 11.55 11.59
N ARG A 76 3.57 11.26 10.34
CA ARG A 76 4.70 11.90 9.66
C ARG A 76 4.30 13.06 8.76
N LEU A 77 3.01 13.30 8.49
CA LEU A 77 2.57 14.34 7.55
C LEU A 77 3.11 15.73 7.93
N GLY A 78 3.10 16.06 9.23
CA GLY A 78 3.64 17.34 9.72
C GLY A 78 5.12 17.51 9.45
N LEU A 79 5.92 16.43 9.54
CA LEU A 79 7.34 16.45 9.21
C LEU A 79 7.56 16.53 7.69
N LEU A 80 6.82 15.72 6.91
CA LEU A 80 6.94 15.69 5.45
C LEU A 80 6.57 17.04 4.83
N ARG A 81 5.58 17.74 5.38
CA ARG A 81 5.18 19.08 4.95
C ARG A 81 6.31 20.11 5.09
N ARG A 82 7.20 19.97 6.08
CA ARG A 82 8.36 20.86 6.26
C ARG A 82 9.43 20.70 5.18
N GLY A 83 9.35 19.65 4.36
CA GLY A 83 10.19 19.48 3.17
C GLY A 83 9.78 20.34 1.98
N GLU A 84 8.82 21.25 2.16
CA GLU A 84 8.44 22.26 1.17
C GLU A 84 9.67 23.06 0.72
N PRO A 85 9.96 23.17 -0.59
CA PRO A 85 11.12 23.91 -1.07
C PRO A 85 11.04 25.39 -0.67
N THR A 86 11.99 25.87 0.13
CA THR A 86 12.12 27.28 0.51
C THR A 86 13.13 28.01 -0.40
N GLY A 87 12.64 28.81 -1.36
CA GLY A 87 13.42 29.72 -2.24
C GLY A 87 13.44 29.30 -3.72
N VAL A 88 13.44 30.15 -4.74
CA VAL A 88 13.73 31.59 -4.91
C VAL A 88 12.43 32.43 -4.93
N GLU A 89 12.48 33.72 -4.58
CA GLU A 89 11.36 34.68 -4.70
C GLU A 89 10.44 34.32 -5.87
N ALA A 90 9.19 33.98 -5.56
CA ALA A 90 8.20 33.74 -6.58
C ALA A 90 8.03 35.06 -7.34
N VAL A 91 8.60 35.15 -8.54
CA VAL A 91 8.16 36.15 -9.52
C VAL A 91 6.64 35.97 -9.64
N PRO A 92 5.82 37.02 -9.44
CA PRO A 92 4.37 36.90 -9.51
C PRO A 92 3.97 36.20 -10.82
N GLY A 93 3.36 35.02 -10.70
CA GLY A 93 2.90 34.21 -11.84
C GLY A 93 3.77 33.00 -12.25
N GLN A 94 4.97 32.79 -11.68
CA GLN A 94 5.83 31.65 -12.07
C GLN A 94 6.05 30.58 -10.99
N GLY A 95 5.80 30.88 -9.70
CA GLY A 95 5.99 29.94 -8.59
C GLY A 95 7.45 29.50 -8.40
N ALA A 96 7.83 29.04 -7.21
CA ALA A 96 9.18 28.55 -6.97
C ALA A 96 9.43 27.24 -7.76
N LEU A 97 10.63 27.09 -8.34
CA LEU A 97 11.05 25.87 -9.05
C LEU A 97 10.92 24.66 -8.12
N GLY A 98 10.20 23.62 -8.56
CA GLY A 98 9.99 22.38 -7.80
C GLY A 98 8.82 22.40 -6.81
N HIS A 99 8.21 23.56 -6.56
CA HIS A 99 7.09 23.70 -5.62
C HIS A 99 5.84 22.89 -6.03
N GLY A 100 5.49 22.92 -7.32
CA GLY A 100 4.36 22.15 -7.84
C GLY A 100 4.53 20.63 -7.75
N ALA A 101 5.74 20.12 -7.99
CA ALA A 101 6.03 18.69 -7.91
C ALA A 101 5.93 18.16 -6.47
N PHE A 102 6.39 18.94 -5.49
CA PHE A 102 6.25 18.63 -4.07
C PHE A 102 4.78 18.53 -3.66
N TRP A 103 3.98 19.58 -3.93
CA TRP A 103 2.57 19.60 -3.53
C TRP A 103 1.73 18.53 -4.23
N TYR A 104 2.04 18.20 -5.49
CA TYR A 104 1.43 17.07 -6.18
C TYR A 104 1.71 15.74 -5.47
N ALA A 105 2.97 15.46 -5.13
CA ALA A 105 3.35 14.23 -4.44
C ALA A 105 2.74 14.14 -3.03
N PHE A 106 2.73 15.25 -2.29
CA PHE A 106 2.13 15.34 -0.96
C PHE A 106 0.62 15.13 -1.00
N SER A 107 -0.07 15.80 -1.93
CA SER A 107 -1.53 15.65 -2.12
C SER A 107 -1.91 14.23 -2.53
N ARG A 108 -1.08 13.58 -3.37
CA ARG A 108 -1.24 12.17 -3.73
C ARG A 108 -1.13 11.26 -2.51
N LEU A 109 -0.16 11.50 -1.62
CA LEU A 109 -0.03 10.73 -0.37
C LEU A 109 -1.29 10.89 0.49
N CYS A 110 -1.76 12.11 0.73
CA CYS A 110 -2.99 12.35 1.50
C CYS A 110 -4.21 11.64 0.90
N SER A 111 -4.35 11.64 -0.42
CA SER A 111 -5.43 10.92 -1.10
C SER A 111 -5.34 9.41 -0.94
N VAL A 112 -4.14 8.84 -0.98
CA VAL A 112 -3.92 7.40 -0.74
C VAL A 112 -4.22 7.03 0.72
N LEU A 113 -3.85 7.87 1.69
CA LEU A 113 -4.17 7.62 3.11
C LEU A 113 -5.68 7.59 3.37
N ARG A 114 -6.43 8.54 2.80
CA ARG A 114 -7.91 8.51 2.85
C ARG A 114 -8.51 7.27 2.18
N MET A 115 -7.87 6.76 1.14
CA MET A 115 -8.32 5.52 0.49
C MET A 115 -8.02 4.29 1.36
N ALA A 116 -6.88 4.28 2.06
CA ALA A 116 -6.53 3.22 3.00
C ALA A 116 -7.50 3.18 4.19
N GLU A 117 -7.87 4.34 4.73
CA GLU A 117 -8.86 4.48 5.80
C GLU A 117 -10.20 3.80 5.44
N ARG A 118 -10.75 4.10 4.25
CA ARG A 118 -12.00 3.49 3.75
C ARG A 118 -11.92 1.98 3.50
N ARG A 119 -10.74 1.40 3.52
CA ARG A 119 -10.51 -0.04 3.28
C ARG A 119 -10.12 -0.79 4.55
N SER A 120 -9.70 -0.08 5.60
CA SER A 120 -9.36 -0.66 6.90
C SER A 120 -10.51 -0.58 7.90
N GLY A 121 -11.43 0.37 7.74
CA GLY A 121 -12.67 0.50 8.53
C GLY A 121 -13.90 0.11 7.72
#